data_AF-A0A357F8S6-F1
#
_entry.id   AF-A0A357F8S6-F1
#
_cell.length_a   1.000
_cell.length_b   1.000
_cell.length_c   1.000
_cell.angle_alpha   90.00
_cell.angle_beta   90.00
_cell.angle_gamma   90.00
#
_symmetry.space_group_name_H-M   'P 1'
#
loop_
_entity.id
_entity.type
_entity.pdbx_description
1 polymer ?
#
loop_
_entity_poly.entity_id
_entity_poly.type
_entity_poly.pdbx_seq_one_letter_code
_entity_poly.pdbx_strand_id
1 'polypeptide(L)'
;AHEVDGVKLHNLHVLRNTPLEKLYRESRFVPLELVEYTRKVSIFLESLSPKIAVHRLAAVASRWDELIAPAWTREKMRPTQYIDDYLATKNTWQGRKFLSSKG
;
A
#
# COMPACT_ATOMS: atom_id res chain seq x y z
N ALA A 1 -10.22 -5.96 25.31
CA ALA A 1 -10.21 -5.21 24.04
C ALA A 1 -9.99 -6.22 22.92
N HIS A 2 -10.66 -6.10 21.79
CA HIS A 2 -10.41 -6.99 20.66
C HIS A 2 -9.04 -6.64 20.07
N GLU A 3 -8.14 -7.62 20.00
CA GLU A 3 -6.87 -7.47 19.29
C GLU A 3 -7.13 -7.50 17.77
N VAL A 4 -6.28 -6.82 17.01
CA VAL A 4 -6.37 -6.80 15.55
C VAL A 4 -5.69 -8.06 15.01
N ASP A 5 -6.44 -8.92 14.34
CA ASP A 5 -5.89 -10.17 13.78
C ASP A 5 -5.27 -10.00 12.39
N GLY A 6 -5.68 -8.98 11.64
CA GLY A 6 -5.24 -8.81 10.26
C GLY A 6 -5.43 -7.43 9.67
N VAL A 7 -4.64 -7.14 8.64
CA VAL A 7 -4.64 -5.86 7.92
C VAL A 7 -4.73 -6.07 6.41
N LYS A 8 -5.36 -5.10 5.72
CA LYS A 8 -5.46 -5.02 4.26
C LYS A 8 -5.03 -3.64 3.83
N LEU A 9 -3.96 -3.55 3.03
CA LEU A 9 -3.51 -2.28 2.49
C LEU A 9 -4.27 -1.97 1.20
N HIS A 10 -4.71 -0.71 1.09
CA HIS A 10 -5.38 -0.19 -0.09
C HIS A 10 -4.71 1.11 -0.51
N ASN A 11 -3.95 1.07 -1.59
CA ASN A 11 -3.45 2.28 -2.23
C ASN A 11 -4.61 3.14 -2.74
N LEU A 12 -4.49 4.44 -2.53
CA LEU A 12 -5.44 5.42 -3.03
C LEU A 12 -5.15 5.68 -4.51
N HIS A 13 -6.21 5.71 -5.31
CA HIS A 13 -6.15 6.02 -6.73
C HIS A 13 -7.35 6.92 -7.08
N VAL A 14 -7.20 7.66 -8.16
CA VAL A 14 -8.14 8.63 -8.71
C VAL A 14 -8.90 7.97 -9.83
N LEU A 15 -10.23 7.93 -9.71
CA LEU A 15 -11.13 7.49 -10.76
C LEU A 15 -11.88 8.68 -11.35
N ARG A 16 -12.31 8.58 -12.60
CA ARG A 16 -13.25 9.52 -13.22
C ARG A 16 -14.52 9.66 -12.38
N ASN A 17 -15.13 10.84 -12.43
CA ASN A 17 -16.39 11.18 -11.77
C ASN A 17 -16.33 11.00 -10.24
N THR A 18 -15.17 11.24 -9.63
CA THR A 18 -15.02 11.23 -8.17
C THR A 18 -14.59 12.60 -7.64
N PRO A 19 -14.87 12.94 -6.38
CA PRO A 19 -14.32 14.16 -5.76
C PRO A 19 -12.79 14.24 -5.85
N LEU A 20 -12.13 13.08 -5.85
CA LEU A 20 -10.68 12.99 -5.94
C LEU A 20 -10.15 13.39 -7.33
N GLU A 21 -10.93 13.19 -8.40
CA GLU A 21 -10.59 13.69 -9.74
C GLU A 21 -10.48 15.22 -9.74
N LYS A 22 -11.43 15.92 -9.12
CA LYS A 22 -11.40 17.38 -9.02
C LYS A 22 -10.13 17.85 -8.30
N LEU A 23 -9.83 17.24 -7.15
CA LEU A 23 -8.61 17.57 -6.38
C LEU A 23 -7.33 17.27 -7.16
N TYR A 24 -7.32 16.17 -7.92
CA TYR A 24 -6.19 15.80 -8.77
C TYR A 24 -5.96 16.80 -9.91
N ARG A 25 -7.02 17.19 -10.63
CA ARG A 25 -6.96 18.20 -11.70
C ARG A 25 -6.55 19.58 -11.19
N GLU A 26 -6.95 19.93 -9.97
CA GLU A 26 -6.52 21.16 -9.28
C GLU A 26 -5.10 21.07 -8.69
N SER A 27 -4.38 19.94 -8.89
CA SER A 27 -3.06 19.67 -8.28
C SER A 27 -3.05 19.73 -6.74
N ARG A 28 -4.21 19.57 -6.11
CA ARG A 28 -4.39 19.56 -4.64
C ARG A 28 -4.26 18.17 -4.04
N PHE A 29 -4.25 17.14 -4.87
CA PHE A 29 -4.00 15.77 -4.49
C PHE A 29 -3.18 15.08 -5.58
N VAL A 30 -2.13 14.36 -5.19
CA VAL A 30 -1.36 13.52 -6.09
C VAL A 30 -1.24 12.14 -5.42
N PRO A 31 -1.74 11.05 -6.05
CA PRO A 31 -1.59 9.73 -5.50
C PRO A 31 -0.12 9.28 -5.55
N LEU A 32 0.25 8.30 -4.72
CA LEU A 32 1.63 7.88 -4.62
C LEU A 32 2.09 7.09 -5.85
N GLU A 33 3.29 7.40 -6.34
CA GLU A 33 4.01 6.54 -7.26
C GLU A 33 4.40 5.21 -6.58
N LEU A 34 4.54 4.15 -7.37
CA LEU A 34 4.76 2.80 -6.85
C LEU A 34 6.00 2.72 -5.94
N VAL A 35 7.05 3.45 -6.27
CA VAL A 35 8.30 3.51 -5.48
C VAL A 35 8.04 4.09 -4.09
N GLU A 36 7.36 5.23 -4.02
CA GLU A 36 7.03 5.93 -2.77
C GLU A 36 6.04 5.10 -1.94
N TYR A 37 5.04 4.50 -2.59
CA TYR A 37 4.09 3.58 -1.95
C TYR A 37 4.82 2.39 -1.32
N THR A 38 5.68 1.72 -2.09
CA THR A 38 6.47 0.56 -1.65
C THR A 38 7.32 0.88 -0.44
N ARG A 39 7.98 2.04 -0.44
CA ARG A 39 8.78 2.51 0.71
C ARG A 39 7.92 2.65 1.97
N LYS A 40 6.70 3.20 1.84
CA LYS A 40 5.77 3.34 2.98
C LYS A 40 5.22 2.00 3.44
N VAL A 41 4.90 1.07 2.52
CA VAL A 41 4.50 -0.30 2.85
C VAL A 41 5.60 -0.99 3.65
N SER A 42 6.86 -0.89 3.22
CA SER A 42 7.99 -1.47 3.95
C SER A 42 8.10 -0.91 5.37
N ILE A 43 8.01 0.41 5.57
CA ILE A 43 8.03 1.03 6.91
C ILE A 43 6.87 0.54 7.79
N PHE A 44 5.68 0.43 7.21
CA PHE A 44 4.51 -0.10 7.89
C PHE A 44 4.74 -1.55 8.34
N LEU A 45 5.19 -2.42 7.42
CA LEU A 45 5.45 -3.83 7.71
C LEU A 45 6.52 -4.00 8.76
N GLU A 46 7.64 -3.28 8.67
CA GLU A 46 8.73 -3.35 9.67
C GLU A 46 8.24 -3.10 11.10
N SER A 47 7.24 -2.21 11.26
CA SER A 47 6.66 -1.86 12.56
C SER A 47 5.46 -2.73 12.94
N LEU A 48 4.89 -3.49 12.01
CA LEU A 48 3.72 -4.33 12.24
C LEU A 48 4.10 -5.58 13.04
N SER A 49 3.33 -5.89 14.09
CA SER A 49 3.51 -7.13 14.86
C SER A 49 3.53 -8.35 13.94
N PRO A 50 4.49 -9.28 14.10
CA PRO A 50 4.55 -10.51 13.30
C PRO A 50 3.35 -11.44 13.53
N LYS A 51 2.53 -11.19 14.56
CA LYS A 51 1.29 -11.95 14.82
C LYS A 51 0.10 -11.51 13.97
N ILE A 52 0.16 -10.32 13.35
CA ILE A 52 -0.94 -9.77 12.56
C ILE A 52 -0.82 -10.28 11.12
N ALA A 53 -1.88 -10.89 10.60
CA ALA A 53 -1.90 -11.37 9.22
C ALA A 53 -1.98 -10.20 8.22
N VAL A 54 -1.09 -10.19 7.23
CA VAL A 54 -1.16 -9.24 6.11
C VAL A 54 -1.90 -9.90 4.95
N HIS A 55 -3.16 -9.52 4.75
CA HIS A 55 -3.99 -10.13 3.70
C HIS A 55 -3.69 -9.58 2.30
N ARG A 56 -3.19 -8.35 2.20
CA ARG A 56 -2.94 -7.67 0.94
C ARG A 56 -1.97 -6.52 1.12
N LEU A 57 -1.02 -6.39 0.19
CA LEU A 57 -0.04 -5.31 0.13
C LEU A 57 -0.46 -4.15 -0.78
N ALA A 58 -1.18 -4.43 -1.86
CA ALA A 58 -1.69 -3.43 -2.79
C ALA A 58 -3.04 -3.88 -3.39
N ALA A 59 -3.90 -2.93 -3.70
CA ALA A 59 -5.21 -3.14 -4.30
C ALA A 59 -5.23 -2.71 -5.77
N VAL A 60 -5.82 -3.58 -6.59
CA VAL A 60 -6.05 -3.32 -8.01
C VAL A 60 -7.26 -2.39 -8.15
N ALA A 61 -7.15 -1.36 -8.99
CA ALA A 61 -8.27 -0.56 -9.43
C ALA A 61 -9.18 -1.42 -10.32
N SER A 62 -10.32 -1.88 -9.78
CA SER A 62 -11.26 -2.74 -10.51
C SER A 62 -11.91 -2.03 -11.70
N ARG A 63 -12.16 -0.72 -11.57
CA ARG A 63 -12.64 0.19 -12.63
C ARG A 63 -11.45 0.80 -13.39
N TRP A 64 -10.63 -0.08 -13.98
CA TRP A 64 -9.37 0.31 -14.63
C TRP A 64 -9.56 1.22 -15.84
N ASP A 65 -10.72 1.15 -16.49
CA ASP A 65 -11.13 2.00 -17.59
C ASP A 65 -11.39 3.44 -17.13
N GLU A 66 -11.76 3.63 -15.87
CA GLU A 66 -12.00 4.92 -15.21
C GLU A 66 -10.78 5.46 -14.44
N LEU A 67 -9.70 4.69 -14.37
CA LEU A 67 -8.49 5.06 -13.66
C LEU A 67 -7.80 6.25 -14.33
N ILE A 68 -7.61 7.32 -13.56
CA ILE A 68 -6.85 8.51 -13.96
C ILE A 68 -5.40 8.40 -13.49
N ALA A 69 -5.19 8.11 -12.20
CA ALA A 69 -3.87 8.00 -11.60
C ALA A 69 -3.92 7.21 -10.29
N PRO A 70 -2.83 6.58 -9.83
CA PRO A 70 -1.61 6.32 -10.59
C PRO A 70 -1.78 5.05 -11.44
N ALA A 71 -1.18 5.05 -12.63
CA ALA A 71 -1.42 4.02 -13.65
C ALA A 71 -1.09 2.60 -13.17
N TRP A 72 -0.09 2.44 -12.29
CA TRP A 72 0.35 1.14 -11.78
C TRP A 72 -0.75 0.37 -11.04
N THR A 73 -1.79 1.06 -10.56
CA THR A 73 -2.86 0.44 -9.77
C THR A 73 -3.79 -0.46 -10.58
N ARG A 74 -3.75 -0.41 -11.92
CA ARG A 74 -4.46 -1.38 -12.77
C ARG A 74 -3.71 -2.71 -12.89
N GLU A 75 -2.44 -2.77 -12.49
CA GLU A 75 -1.59 -3.94 -12.68
C GLU A 75 -1.79 -4.94 -11.52
N LYS A 76 -2.23 -6.15 -11.84
CA LYS A 76 -2.65 -7.13 -10.82
C LYS A 76 -1.51 -7.69 -9.96
N MET A 77 -0.36 -7.96 -10.58
CA MET A 77 0.76 -8.65 -9.93
C MET A 77 1.96 -7.75 -9.68
N ARG A 78 2.23 -6.80 -10.59
CA ARG A 78 3.43 -5.97 -10.54
C ARG A 78 3.63 -5.24 -9.20
N PRO A 79 2.61 -4.59 -8.59
CA PRO A 79 2.83 -3.83 -7.37
C PRO A 79 3.25 -4.73 -6.19
N THR A 80 2.63 -5.90 -6.06
CA THR A 80 2.98 -6.87 -5.01
C THR A 80 4.40 -7.39 -5.21
N GLN A 81 4.74 -7.83 -6.43
CA GLN A 81 6.09 -8.31 -6.73
C GLN A 81 7.15 -7.23 -6.47
N TYR A 82 6.87 -5.98 -6.87
CA TYR A 82 7.78 -4.87 -6.64
C TYR A 82 8.02 -4.62 -5.14
N ILE A 83 6.99 -4.79 -4.30
CA ILE A 83 7.12 -4.68 -2.85
C ILE A 83 7.96 -5.85 -2.30
N ASP A 84 7.69 -7.08 -2.72
CA ASP A 84 8.43 -8.26 -2.26
C ASP A 84 9.92 -8.16 -2.64
N ASP A 85 10.23 -7.78 -3.88
CA ASP A 85 11.61 -7.57 -4.37
C ASP A 85 12.31 -6.46 -3.58
N TYR A 86 11.59 -5.38 -3.26
CA TYR A 86 12.12 -4.29 -2.45
C TYR A 86 12.47 -4.76 -1.03
N LEU A 87 11.59 -5.53 -0.38
CA LEU A 87 11.82 -6.07 0.96
C LEU A 87 13.05 -7.00 0.97
N ALA A 88 13.16 -7.90 -0.02
CA ALA A 88 14.29 -8.79 -0.18
C ALA A 88 15.60 -8.01 -0.41
N THR A 89 15.59 -7.05 -1.34
CA THR A 89 16.76 -6.22 -1.66
C THR A 89 17.24 -5.40 -0.46
N LYS A 90 16.30 -4.93 0.37
CA LYS A 90 16.62 -4.18 1.60
C LYS A 90 16.90 -5.06 2.82
N ASN A 91 16.85 -6.39 2.64
CA ASN A 91 16.99 -7.37 3.72
C ASN A 91 16.09 -7.00 4.92
N THR A 92 14.81 -6.76 4.65
CA THR A 92 13.82 -6.36 5.64
C THR A 92 12.53 -7.16 5.52
N TRP A 93 11.73 -7.21 6.59
CA TRP A 93 10.54 -8.04 6.69
C TRP A 93 9.57 -7.49 7.73
N GLN A 94 8.37 -8.08 7.80
CA GLN A 94 7.35 -7.72 8.79
C GLN A 94 7.87 -7.87 10.22
N GLY A 95 7.69 -6.85 11.04
CA GLY A 95 8.06 -6.88 12.46
C GLY A 95 9.56 -6.76 12.73
N ARG A 96 10.41 -6.48 11.72
CA ARG A 96 11.85 -6.28 11.91
C ARG A 96 12.18 -5.21 12.97
N LYS A 97 11.34 -4.19 13.11
CA LYS A 97 11.46 -3.11 14.09
C LYS A 97 10.40 -3.18 15.19
N PHE A 98 9.63 -4.26 15.25
CA PHE A 98 8.60 -4.42 16.26
C PHE A 98 9.26 -4.71 17.62
N LEU A 99 9.19 -3.72 18.51
CA LEU A 99 9.57 -3.90 19.91
C LEU A 99 8.36 -4.52 20.63
N SER A 100 8.48 -5.77 21.09
CA SER A 100 7.48 -6.28 22.02
C SER A 100 7.65 -5.50 23.33
N SER A 101 6.76 -4.58 23.63
CA SER A 101 6.55 -4.18 25.02
C SER A 101 6.10 -5.45 25.74
N LYS A 102 7.00 -6.07 26.51
CA LYS A 102 6.64 -7.07 27.50
C LYS A 102 5.62 -6.40 28.42
N GLY A 103 4.35 -6.77 28.27
CA GLY A 103 3.34 -6.62 29.31
C GLY A 103 3.45 -7.77 30.28
#